data_AF-A0A531JLP3-F1
#
_entry.id   AF-A0A531JLP3-F1
#
_cell.length_a   1.000
_cell.length_b   1.000
_cell.length_c   1.000
_cell.angle_alpha   90.00
_cell.angle_beta   90.00
_cell.angle_gamma   90.00
#
_symmetry.space_group_name_H-M   'P 1'
#
loop_
_entity.id
_entity.type
_entity.pdbx_description
1 polymer ?
#
loop_
_entity_poly.entity_id
_entity_poly.type
_entity_poly.pdbx_seq_one_letter_code
_entity_poly.pdbx_strand_id
1 'polypeptide(L)'
;LVPSAPEGRFDGIERPYSPDDVKRLRGSVQIRQSLAEMGANRLWKLIHEEDFVNALGAMSGNQAMQQVRAGLKAIYLSGWQVAADANTASAMYPDQSLYPANAAPELVKRINRTLQ
;
A
#
# COMPACT_ATOMS: atom_id res chain seq x y z
N LEU A 1 -12.37 -5.81 15.48
CA LEU A 1 -11.95 -6.59 14.29
C LEU A 1 -10.68 -6.02 13.66
N VAL A 2 -10.49 -4.71 13.69
CA VAL A 2 -9.26 -4.02 13.27
C VAL A 2 -8.70 -3.26 14.49
N PRO A 3 -7.86 -3.89 15.33
CA PRO A 3 -7.48 -3.32 16.63
C PRO A 3 -6.58 -2.08 16.54
N SER A 4 -5.90 -1.88 15.41
CA SER A 4 -5.00 -0.74 15.19
C SER A 4 -5.71 0.50 14.65
N ALA A 5 -7.00 0.43 14.29
CA ALA A 5 -7.70 1.56 13.68
C ALA A 5 -7.85 2.72 14.69
N PRO A 6 -7.49 3.96 14.32
CA PRO A 6 -7.69 5.12 15.18
C PRO A 6 -9.18 5.44 15.37
N GLU A 7 -9.50 6.25 16.37
CA GLU A 7 -10.84 6.78 16.57
C GLU A 7 -11.34 7.53 15.31
N GLY A 8 -12.62 7.39 14.99
CA GLY A 8 -13.23 7.99 13.80
C GLY A 8 -12.79 7.39 12.45
N ARG A 9 -11.90 6.38 12.42
CA ARG A 9 -11.33 5.83 11.17
C ARG A 9 -12.38 5.38 10.16
N PHE A 10 -13.55 4.95 10.63
CA PHE A 10 -14.60 4.39 9.79
C PHE A 10 -15.87 5.24 9.77
N ASP A 11 -15.80 6.49 10.22
CA ASP A 11 -16.93 7.42 10.17
C ASP A 11 -17.36 7.64 8.71
N GLY A 12 -18.67 7.49 8.45
CA GLY A 12 -19.24 7.58 7.10
C GLY A 12 -18.94 6.37 6.17
N ILE A 13 -18.28 5.31 6.65
CA ILE A 13 -17.98 4.13 5.83
C ILE A 13 -19.05 3.05 5.95
N GLU A 14 -19.88 2.92 4.92
CA GLU A 14 -20.84 1.83 4.78
C GLU A 14 -20.18 0.55 4.21
N ARG A 15 -20.69 -0.62 4.60
CA ARG A 15 -20.19 -1.92 4.12
C ARG A 15 -21.35 -2.85 3.79
N PRO A 16 -21.30 -3.57 2.66
CA PRO A 16 -22.36 -4.51 2.26
C PRO A 16 -22.25 -5.87 3.00
N TYR A 17 -21.54 -5.92 4.13
CA TYR A 17 -21.28 -7.13 4.90
C TYR A 17 -21.23 -6.82 6.40
N SER A 18 -21.51 -7.83 7.21
CA SER A 18 -21.56 -7.70 8.66
C SER A 18 -20.19 -7.94 9.32
N PRO A 19 -20.00 -7.52 10.58
CA PRO A 19 -18.85 -7.94 11.39
C PRO A 19 -18.72 -9.46 11.55
N ASP A 20 -19.84 -10.20 11.53
CA ASP A 20 -19.83 -11.66 11.71
C ASP A 20 -19.35 -12.38 10.44
N ASP A 21 -19.63 -11.83 9.25
CA ASP A 21 -19.04 -12.32 8.00
C ASP A 21 -17.51 -12.24 8.04
N VAL A 22 -16.96 -11.15 8.58
CA VAL A 22 -15.52 -10.99 8.74
C VAL A 22 -14.95 -12.02 9.72
N LYS A 23 -15.63 -12.27 10.86
CA LYS A 23 -15.20 -13.31 11.83
C LYS A 23 -15.22 -14.71 11.21
N ARG A 24 -16.21 -14.99 10.36
CA ARG A 24 -16.37 -16.28 9.66
C ARG A 24 -15.24 -16.54 8.66
N LEU A 25 -14.80 -15.52 7.93
CA LEU A 25 -13.81 -15.66 6.85
C LEU A 25 -12.34 -15.49 7.27
N ARG A 26 -12.06 -14.95 8.48
CA ARG A 26 -10.68 -14.63 8.90
C ARG A 26 -9.85 -15.82 9.42
N GLY A 27 -10.43 -17.02 9.51
CA GLY A 27 -9.80 -18.17 10.16
C GLY A 27 -9.71 -18.04 11.70
N SER A 28 -9.05 -19.02 12.34
CA SER A 28 -8.97 -19.12 13.81
C SER A 28 -7.73 -18.47 14.43
N VAL A 29 -6.70 -18.15 13.63
CA VAL A 29 -5.42 -17.62 14.09
C VAL A 29 -5.27 -16.16 13.66
N GLN A 30 -4.78 -15.31 14.57
CA GLN A 30 -4.46 -13.93 14.23
C GLN A 30 -3.04 -13.81 13.67
N ILE A 31 -2.93 -13.39 12.41
CA ILE A 31 -1.67 -13.03 11.76
C ILE A 31 -1.57 -11.51 11.71
N ARG A 32 -0.44 -10.96 12.18
CA ARG A 32 -0.20 -9.51 12.17
C ARG A 32 0.47 -9.06 10.88
N GLN A 33 0.05 -7.90 10.37
CA GLN A 33 0.60 -7.25 9.17
C GLN A 33 1.20 -5.90 9.56
N SER A 34 2.28 -5.92 10.35
CA SER A 34 2.78 -4.74 11.08
C SER A 34 3.06 -3.52 10.20
N LEU A 35 3.72 -3.71 9.04
CA LEU A 35 3.98 -2.59 8.11
C LEU A 35 2.69 -2.01 7.51
N ALA A 36 1.69 -2.85 7.24
CA ALA A 36 0.40 -2.39 6.75
C ALA A 36 -0.36 -1.62 7.84
N GLU A 37 -0.34 -2.09 9.10
CA GLU A 37 -0.93 -1.36 10.23
C GLU A 37 -0.26 0.01 10.43
N MET A 38 1.07 0.06 10.46
CA MET A 38 1.83 1.30 10.64
C MET A 38 1.63 2.27 9.47
N GLY A 39 1.72 1.78 8.23
CA GLY A 39 1.56 2.60 7.02
C GLY A 39 0.16 3.19 6.89
N ALA A 40 -0.89 2.39 7.13
CA ALA A 40 -2.27 2.87 7.06
C ALA A 40 -2.56 3.96 8.09
N ASN A 41 -2.10 3.78 9.33
CA ASN A 41 -2.32 4.76 10.39
C ASN A 41 -1.50 6.03 10.19
N ARG A 42 -0.24 5.91 9.75
CA ARG A 42 0.60 7.06 9.42
C ARG A 42 0.02 7.87 8.27
N LEU A 43 -0.42 7.21 7.19
CA LEU A 43 -1.03 7.90 6.05
C LEU A 43 -2.33 8.58 6.47
N TRP A 44 -3.19 7.90 7.24
CA TRP A 44 -4.41 8.49 7.78
C TRP A 44 -4.12 9.76 8.58
N LYS A 45 -3.12 9.73 9.45
CA LYS A 45 -2.68 10.92 10.21
C LYS A 45 -2.21 12.05 9.29
N LEU A 46 -1.30 11.74 8.35
CA LEU A 46 -0.72 12.74 7.45
C LEU A 46 -1.77 13.49 6.62
N ILE A 47 -2.77 12.78 6.08
CA ILE A 47 -3.82 13.42 5.25
C ILE A 47 -4.79 14.29 6.05
N HIS A 48 -4.80 14.22 7.39
CA HIS A 48 -5.60 15.09 8.25
C HIS A 48 -4.82 16.26 8.83
N GLU A 49 -3.50 16.14 8.94
CA GLU A 49 -2.64 17.14 9.60
C GLU A 49 -1.88 18.04 8.63
N GLU A 50 -1.54 17.54 7.44
CA GLU A 50 -0.79 18.29 6.44
C GLU A 50 -1.76 19.00 5.47
N ASP A 51 -1.39 20.18 4.98
CA ASP A 51 -2.16 20.90 3.95
C ASP A 51 -2.44 19.99 2.73
N PHE A 52 -1.43 19.20 2.35
CA PHE A 52 -1.55 18.10 1.39
C PHE A 52 -0.37 17.13 1.55
N VAL A 53 -0.54 15.89 1.08
CA VAL A 53 0.51 14.87 1.04
C VAL A 53 0.85 14.55 -0.42
N ASN A 54 1.99 15.03 -0.90
CA ASN A 54 2.49 14.71 -2.24
C ASN A 54 3.36 13.44 -2.24
N ALA A 55 3.45 12.79 -3.40
CA ALA A 55 4.26 11.60 -3.62
C ALA A 55 4.76 11.53 -5.07
N LEU A 56 5.79 10.72 -5.31
CA LEU A 56 6.31 10.40 -6.64
C LEU A 56 6.21 8.89 -6.89
N GLY A 57 6.05 8.50 -8.16
CA GLY A 57 6.01 7.09 -8.57
C GLY A 57 7.37 6.41 -8.42
N ALA A 58 7.44 5.32 -7.66
CA ALA A 58 8.64 4.50 -7.52
C ALA A 58 8.48 3.15 -8.23
N MET A 59 9.36 2.87 -9.20
CA MET A 59 9.46 1.57 -9.89
C MET A 59 10.57 0.68 -9.33
N SER A 60 11.32 1.16 -8.32
CA SER A 60 12.33 0.39 -7.61
C SER A 60 12.46 0.83 -6.14
N GLY A 61 13.07 -0.03 -5.31
CA GLY A 61 13.36 0.29 -3.92
C GLY A 61 14.32 1.48 -3.76
N ASN A 62 15.32 1.61 -4.63
CA ASN A 62 16.27 2.72 -4.57
C ASN A 62 15.60 4.06 -4.85
N GLN A 63 14.66 4.12 -5.80
CA GLN A 63 13.88 5.35 -6.04
C GLN A 63 13.08 5.73 -4.79
N ALA A 64 12.40 4.77 -4.17
CA ALA A 64 11.66 5.00 -2.93
C ALA A 64 12.58 5.49 -1.78
N MET A 65 13.75 4.88 -1.61
CA MET A 65 14.74 5.29 -0.61
C MET A 65 15.18 6.75 -0.81
N GLN A 66 15.45 7.16 -2.05
CA GLN A 66 15.86 8.54 -2.34
C GLN A 66 14.70 9.53 -2.17
N GLN A 67 13.47 9.15 -2.52
CA GLN A 67 12.27 9.97 -2.27
C GLN A 67 12.10 10.27 -0.77
N VAL A 68 12.23 9.26 0.08
CA VAL A 68 12.18 9.43 1.55
C VAL A 68 13.36 10.25 2.05
N ARG A 69 14.59 9.98 1.56
CA ARG A 69 15.79 10.76 1.91
C ARG A 69 15.67 12.23 1.54
N ALA A 70 15.02 12.54 0.42
CA ALA A 70 14.72 13.90 -0.03
C ALA A 70 13.62 14.59 0.78
N GLY A 71 12.98 13.89 1.72
CA GLY A 71 11.99 14.44 2.63
C GLY A 71 10.53 14.20 2.23
N LEU A 72 10.25 13.41 1.18
CA LEU A 72 8.86 13.06 0.84
C LEU A 72 8.25 12.16 1.93
N LYS A 73 6.99 12.43 2.27
CA LYS A 73 6.28 11.75 3.36
C LYS A 73 5.51 10.50 2.91
N ALA A 74 5.38 10.28 1.61
CA ALA A 74 4.66 9.16 1.00
C ALA A 74 5.32 8.71 -0.32
N ILE A 75 5.03 7.46 -0.71
CA ILE A 75 5.49 6.83 -1.95
C ILE A 75 4.26 6.43 -2.77
N TYR A 76 4.25 6.74 -4.06
CA TYR A 76 3.25 6.26 -4.99
C TYR A 76 3.78 5.06 -5.77
N LEU A 77 2.97 4.03 -5.95
CA LEU A 77 3.27 2.87 -6.79
C LEU A 77 2.33 2.90 -7.99
N SER A 78 2.90 3.10 -9.17
CA SER A 78 2.15 3.20 -10.42
C SER A 78 2.01 1.83 -11.09
N GLY A 79 0.77 1.43 -11.40
CA GLY A 79 0.50 0.24 -12.24
C GLY A 79 1.11 0.37 -13.65
N TRP A 80 1.11 1.58 -14.20
CA TRP A 80 1.78 1.89 -15.47
C TRP A 80 3.29 1.62 -15.39
N GLN A 81 3.96 2.06 -14.32
CA GLN A 81 5.40 1.80 -14.16
C GLN A 81 5.70 0.31 -13.94
N VAL A 82 4.80 -0.42 -13.28
CA VAL A 82 4.87 -1.88 -13.16
C VAL A 82 4.79 -2.53 -14.54
N ALA A 83 3.82 -2.14 -15.37
CA ALA A 83 3.69 -2.62 -16.74
C ALA A 83 4.94 -2.32 -17.58
N ALA A 84 5.43 -1.09 -17.47
CA ALA A 84 6.54 -0.62 -18.29
C ALA A 84 7.85 -1.34 -17.99
N ASP A 85 8.22 -1.53 -16.71
CA ASP A 85 9.60 -1.94 -16.37
C ASP A 85 9.79 -2.70 -15.04
N ALA A 86 8.73 -3.09 -14.34
CA ALA A 86 8.86 -3.68 -12.99
C ALA A 86 7.88 -4.81 -12.66
N ASN A 87 7.46 -5.59 -13.66
CA ASN A 87 6.50 -6.68 -13.48
C ASN A 87 7.13 -8.09 -13.44
N THR A 88 6.32 -9.05 -13.00
CA THR A 88 6.69 -10.46 -12.80
C THR A 88 6.68 -11.30 -14.08
N ALA A 89 6.29 -10.74 -15.23
CA ALA A 89 6.45 -11.39 -16.53
C ALA A 89 7.78 -11.03 -17.22
N SER A 90 8.60 -10.16 -16.61
CA SER A 90 9.89 -9.73 -17.17
C SER A 90 9.77 -9.20 -18.61
N ALA A 91 8.70 -8.48 -18.88
CA ALA A 91 8.40 -7.92 -20.20
C ALA A 91 7.95 -6.47 -20.07
N MET A 92 8.22 -5.67 -21.10
CA MET A 92 7.68 -4.32 -21.21
C MET A 92 6.26 -4.39 -21.77
N TYR A 93 5.29 -3.76 -21.09
CA TYR A 93 3.89 -3.67 -21.51
C TYR A 93 3.37 -2.23 -21.52
N PRO A 94 2.37 -1.92 -22.37
CA PRO A 94 1.51 -0.76 -22.15
C PRO A 94 0.61 -0.95 -20.92
N ASP A 95 0.01 0.12 -20.43
CA ASP A 95 -0.91 0.10 -19.29
C ASP A 95 -2.31 -0.43 -19.69
N GLN A 96 -2.37 -1.74 -19.89
CA GLN A 96 -3.57 -2.48 -20.30
C GLN A 96 -3.76 -3.74 -19.44
N SER A 97 -3.22 -3.74 -18.21
CA SER A 97 -3.31 -4.86 -17.26
C SER A 97 -2.83 -6.21 -17.83
N LEU A 98 -1.82 -6.20 -18.70
CA LEU A 98 -1.28 -7.40 -19.36
C LEU A 98 -0.31 -8.20 -18.46
N TYR A 99 0.20 -7.59 -17.39
CA TYR A 99 1.13 -8.23 -16.48
C TYR A 99 0.40 -9.10 -15.43
N PRO A 100 1.07 -10.13 -14.86
CA PRO A 100 0.46 -10.96 -13.82
C PRO A 100 0.05 -10.15 -12.57
N ALA A 101 -1.12 -10.45 -12.00
CA ALA A 101 -1.73 -9.67 -10.93
C ALA A 101 -0.86 -9.53 -9.65
N ASN A 102 0.13 -10.41 -9.44
CA ASN A 102 1.04 -10.34 -8.30
C ASN A 102 2.17 -9.31 -8.46
N ALA A 103 2.34 -8.69 -9.62
CA ALA A 103 3.44 -7.78 -9.90
C ALA A 103 3.50 -6.56 -8.97
N ALA A 104 2.39 -5.85 -8.80
CA ALA A 104 2.35 -4.67 -7.92
C ALA A 104 2.59 -5.03 -6.44
N PRO A 105 1.97 -6.08 -5.86
CA PRO A 105 2.33 -6.56 -4.52
C PRO A 105 3.81 -6.92 -4.35
N GLU A 106 4.44 -7.55 -5.35
CA GLU A 106 5.88 -7.84 -5.30
C GLU A 106 6.72 -6.55 -5.29
N LEU A 107 6.32 -5.51 -6.04
CA LEU A 107 6.98 -4.21 -5.98
C LEU A 107 6.74 -3.50 -4.62
N VAL A 108 5.54 -3.56 -4.04
CA VAL A 108 5.27 -3.06 -2.67
C VAL A 108 6.22 -3.72 -1.66
N LYS A 109 6.40 -5.03 -1.76
CA LYS A 109 7.31 -5.79 -0.89
C LYS A 109 8.77 -5.39 -1.10
N ARG A 110 9.22 -5.19 -2.34
CA ARG A 110 10.57 -4.71 -2.66
C ARG A 110 10.84 -3.33 -2.06
N ILE A 111 9.91 -2.39 -2.24
CA ILE A 111 10.00 -1.03 -1.68
C ILE A 111 10.14 -1.10 -0.15
N ASN A 112 9.24 -1.84 0.53
CA ASN A 112 9.31 -1.96 1.99
C ASN A 112 10.60 -2.63 2.47
N ARG A 113 11.12 -3.64 1.76
CA ARG A 113 12.41 -4.27 2.11
C ARG A 113 13.59 -3.32 1.99
N THR A 114 13.57 -2.35 1.09
CA THR A 114 14.64 -1.34 0.97
C THR A 114 14.58 -0.29 2.09
N LEU A 115 13.42 -0.11 2.71
CA LEU A 115 13.22 0.86 3.79
C LEU A 115 13.39 0.27 5.21
N GLN A 116 13.60 -1.05 5.30
CA GLN A 116 13.97 -1.75 6.53
C GLN A 116 15.45 -1.53 6.86
#